data_AF-A0A496WPI3-F1
#
_entry.id   AF-A0A496WPI3-F1
#
_cell.length_a   1.000
_cell.length_b   1.000
_cell.length_c   1.000
_cell.angle_alpha   90.00
_cell.angle_beta   90.00
_cell.angle_gamma   90.00
#
_symmetry.space_group_name_H-M   'P 1'
#
loop_
_entity.id
_entity.type
_entity.pdbx_description
1 polymer ?
#
loop_
_entity_poly.entity_id
_entity_poly.type
_entity_poly.pdbx_seq_one_letter_code
_entity_poly.pdbx_strand_id
1 'polypeptide(L)'
;MNRRAEFSQIVAAGGIFLVGALVYLFDRSGSDIYFIPEWWTLADGTPTLFGALGRSLPSFAHTFCFILLTSALLTPWQIPPLKICLAWCGTEALLESGQADPFATRIVDMLPAWLADWPILQNVPGYFSRGAFDLADLAAIGLGGVAAWCTIVLTNSIGVND
;
A
#
# COMPACT_ATOMS: atom_id res chain seq x y z
N MET A 1 -19.87 -7.70 -17.22
CA MET A 1 -19.11 -6.60 -16.62
C MET A 1 -20.07 -5.75 -15.81
N ASN A 2 -19.80 -5.60 -14.52
CA ASN A 2 -20.62 -4.79 -13.63
C ASN A 2 -19.88 -3.47 -13.41
N ARG A 3 -20.05 -2.54 -14.36
CA ARG A 3 -19.33 -1.25 -14.37
C ARG A 3 -19.58 -0.43 -13.10
N ARG A 4 -20.72 -0.61 -12.43
CA ARG A 4 -21.03 0.06 -11.15
C ARG A 4 -20.17 -0.46 -10.01
N ALA A 5 -19.99 -1.77 -9.91
CA ALA A 5 -19.11 -2.37 -8.91
C ALA A 5 -17.64 -1.98 -9.13
N GLU A 6 -17.16 -2.08 -10.37
CA GLU A 6 -15.81 -1.67 -10.77
C GLU A 6 -15.55 -0.19 -10.41
N PHE A 7 -16.47 0.70 -10.76
CA PHE A 7 -16.37 2.12 -10.44
C PHE A 7 -16.35 2.37 -8.92
N SER A 8 -17.20 1.69 -8.16
CA SER A 8 -17.25 1.82 -6.69
C SER A 8 -15.94 1.37 -6.04
N GLN A 9 -15.32 0.29 -6.54
CA GLN A 9 -14.02 -0.19 -6.08
C GLN A 9 -12.91 0.83 -6.37
N ILE A 10 -12.90 1.43 -7.56
CA ILE A 10 -11.92 2.48 -7.94
C ILE A 10 -12.10 3.73 -7.07
N VAL A 11 -13.34 4.17 -6.81
CA VAL A 11 -13.61 5.33 -5.95
C VAL A 11 -13.17 5.05 -4.51
N ALA A 12 -13.46 3.87 -3.97
CA ALA A 12 -13.03 3.48 -2.63
C ALA A 12 -11.49 3.41 -2.52
N ALA A 13 -10.82 2.85 -3.53
CA ALA A 13 -9.35 2.84 -3.60
C ALA A 13 -8.79 4.27 -3.66
N GLY A 14 -9.33 5.13 -4.53
CA GLY A 14 -8.92 6.52 -4.62
C GLY A 14 -9.10 7.28 -3.29
N GLY A 15 -10.21 7.04 -2.59
CA GLY A 15 -10.48 7.64 -1.29
C GLY A 15 -9.43 7.28 -0.23
N ILE A 16 -9.11 5.98 -0.05
CA ILE A 16 -8.10 5.59 0.94
C ILE A 16 -6.69 5.96 0.49
N PHE A 17 -6.41 5.97 -0.81
CA PHE A 17 -5.12 6.43 -1.33
C PHE A 17 -4.86 7.89 -0.96
N LEU A 18 -5.88 8.75 -1.06
CA LEU A 18 -5.78 10.14 -0.61
C LEU A 18 -5.51 10.23 0.89
N VAL A 19 -6.18 9.41 1.71
CA VAL A 19 -5.90 9.36 3.16
C VAL A 19 -4.45 8.95 3.42
N GLY A 20 -3.95 7.92 2.74
CA GLY A 20 -2.54 7.50 2.83
C GLY A 20 -1.59 8.62 2.40
N ALA A 21 -1.86 9.30 1.29
CA ALA A 21 -1.06 10.43 0.81
C ALA A 21 -1.02 11.58 1.83
N LEU A 22 -2.13 11.85 2.54
CA LEU A 22 -2.15 12.83 3.63
C LEU A 22 -1.24 12.43 4.79
N VAL A 23 -1.18 11.14 5.16
CA VAL A 23 -0.21 10.66 6.17
C VAL A 23 1.21 11.00 5.76
N TYR A 24 1.57 10.78 4.49
CA TYR A 24 2.89 11.14 3.98
C TYR A 24 3.16 12.65 4.04
N LEU A 25 2.18 13.50 3.69
CA LEU A 25 2.37 14.95 3.70
C LEU A 25 2.51 15.54 5.11
N PHE A 26 1.77 15.02 6.09
CA PHE A 26 1.68 15.61 7.44
C PHE A 26 2.59 14.94 8.48
N ASP A 27 2.88 13.65 8.35
CA ASP A 27 3.52 12.88 9.44
C ASP A 27 4.89 12.28 9.05
N ARG A 28 5.29 12.36 7.76
CA ARG A 28 6.60 11.86 7.29
C ARG A 28 7.49 13.01 6.82
N SER A 29 8.75 13.01 7.26
CA SER A 29 9.73 14.03 6.85
C SER A 29 10.07 13.88 5.36
N GLY A 30 10.39 14.98 4.69
CA GLY A 30 10.71 15.00 3.25
C GLY A 30 11.87 14.08 2.85
N SER A 31 12.79 13.77 3.77
CA SER A 31 13.89 12.82 3.56
C SER A 31 13.42 11.39 3.26
N ASP A 32 12.22 11.03 3.71
CA ASP A 32 11.68 9.67 3.65
C ASP A 32 10.72 9.50 2.45
N ILE A 33 10.42 10.58 1.73
CA ILE A 33 9.41 10.58 0.66
C ILE A 33 10.07 10.90 -0.68
N TYR A 34 10.11 9.89 -1.55
CA TYR A 34 10.89 9.95 -2.78
C TYR A 34 10.38 10.96 -3.83
N PHE A 35 9.06 11.20 -3.91
CA PHE A 35 8.45 12.04 -4.95
C PHE A 35 7.94 13.40 -4.46
N ILE A 36 8.05 13.69 -3.16
CA ILE A 36 7.54 14.92 -2.57
C ILE A 36 8.74 15.78 -2.18
N PRO A 37 8.93 16.97 -2.78
CA PRO A 37 9.97 17.89 -2.36
C PRO A 37 9.81 18.21 -0.86
N GLU A 38 10.93 18.34 -0.15
CA GLU A 38 10.94 18.57 1.30
C GLU A 38 10.08 19.78 1.72
N TRP A 39 10.07 20.85 0.91
CA TRP A 39 9.26 22.06 1.14
C TRP A 39 7.74 21.87 1.00
N TRP A 40 7.28 20.71 0.53
CA TRP A 40 5.85 20.35 0.49
C TRP A 40 5.43 19.48 1.68
N THR A 41 6.39 18.94 2.43
CA THR A 41 6.08 18.23 3.66
C THR A 41 5.83 19.23 4.79
N LEU A 42 4.81 18.96 5.59
CA LEU A 42 4.46 19.76 6.76
C LEU A 42 4.93 19.10 8.07
N ALA A 43 5.53 17.92 7.98
CA ALA A 43 5.97 17.13 9.12
C ALA A 43 7.06 17.83 9.95
N ASP A 44 7.90 18.64 9.30
CA ASP A 44 8.99 19.35 9.99
C ASP A 44 8.47 20.57 10.75
N GLY A 45 8.41 20.45 12.08
CA GLY A 45 8.03 21.54 12.98
C GLY A 45 6.55 21.62 13.33
N THR A 46 5.72 20.67 12.89
CA THR A 46 4.33 20.54 13.33
C THR A 46 4.10 19.23 14.12
N PRO A 47 3.15 19.19 15.06
CA PRO A 47 2.75 17.93 15.70
C PRO A 47 2.19 16.96 14.66
N THR A 48 2.51 15.67 14.81
CA THR A 48 1.96 14.62 13.95
C THR A 48 0.43 14.59 14.01
N LEU A 49 -0.22 14.58 12.85
CA LEU A 49 -1.67 14.62 12.72
C LEU A 49 -2.29 13.24 12.97
N PHE A 50 -1.65 12.17 12.51
CA PHE A 50 -2.09 10.79 12.67
C PHE A 50 -1.36 10.06 13.79
N GLY A 51 -0.17 10.52 14.16
CA GLY A 51 0.58 10.02 15.31
C GLY A 51 0.92 8.54 15.16
N ALA A 52 0.56 7.72 16.16
CA ALA A 52 0.83 6.29 16.14
C ALA A 52 0.13 5.55 14.99
N LEU A 53 -1.06 6.02 14.55
CA LEU A 53 -1.77 5.43 13.42
C LEU A 53 -1.05 5.70 12.10
N GLY A 54 -0.34 6.82 11.97
CA GLY A 54 0.43 7.17 10.77
C GLY A 54 1.57 6.20 10.44
N ARG A 55 1.92 5.30 11.36
CA ARG A 55 2.93 4.26 11.14
C ARG A 55 2.41 3.13 10.25
N SER A 56 1.24 2.59 10.60
CA SER A 56 0.68 1.39 9.94
C SER A 56 -0.50 1.67 9.00
N LEU A 57 -1.06 2.89 9.04
CA LEU A 57 -2.13 3.31 8.15
C LEU A 57 -1.73 3.25 6.65
N PRO A 58 -0.50 3.60 6.25
CA PRO A 58 -0.04 3.38 4.88
C PRO A 58 -0.09 1.91 4.45
N SER A 59 0.32 0.97 5.31
CA SER A 59 0.35 -0.47 5.02
C SER A 59 -1.07 -1.04 4.85
N PHE A 60 -2.03 -0.57 5.66
CA PHE A 60 -3.46 -0.81 5.42
C PHE A 60 -3.93 -0.25 4.07
N ALA A 61 -3.63 1.03 3.81
CA ALA A 61 -4.11 1.75 2.62
C ALA A 61 -3.56 1.14 1.32
N HIS A 62 -2.27 0.81 1.26
CA HIS A 62 -1.65 0.13 0.12
C HIS A 62 -2.31 -1.22 -0.15
N THR A 63 -2.40 -2.08 0.86
CA THR A 63 -3.02 -3.40 0.72
C THR A 63 -4.46 -3.28 0.20
N PHE A 64 -5.25 -2.40 0.79
CA PHE A 64 -6.63 -2.17 0.38
C PHE A 64 -6.73 -1.65 -1.06
N CYS A 65 -5.94 -0.62 -1.40
CA CYS A 65 -5.90 -0.03 -2.74
C CYS A 65 -5.53 -1.05 -3.82
N PHE A 66 -4.43 -1.77 -3.63
CA PHE A 66 -3.94 -2.69 -4.65
C PHE A 66 -4.91 -3.84 -4.89
N ILE A 67 -5.55 -4.36 -3.85
CA ILE A 67 -6.58 -5.39 -3.99
C ILE A 67 -7.78 -4.86 -4.80
N LEU A 68 -8.31 -3.68 -4.46
CA LEU A 68 -9.47 -3.13 -5.16
C LEU A 68 -9.18 -2.77 -6.62
N LEU A 69 -8.03 -2.14 -6.89
CA LEU A 69 -7.62 -1.80 -8.25
C LEU A 69 -7.38 -3.06 -9.09
N THR A 70 -6.74 -4.08 -8.50
CA THR A 70 -6.50 -5.37 -9.17
C THR A 70 -7.80 -6.12 -9.42
N SER A 71 -8.74 -6.10 -8.46
CA SER A 71 -10.07 -6.69 -8.62
C SER A 71 -10.83 -6.03 -9.78
N ALA A 72 -10.88 -4.69 -9.81
CA ALA A 72 -11.52 -3.94 -10.89
C ALA A 72 -10.88 -4.25 -12.26
N LEU A 73 -9.55 -4.30 -12.32
CA LEU A 73 -8.82 -4.61 -13.55
C LEU A 73 -9.03 -6.06 -14.02
N LEU A 74 -8.99 -7.02 -13.11
CA LEU A 74 -9.08 -8.46 -13.43
C LEU A 74 -10.51 -8.98 -13.54
N THR A 75 -11.51 -8.10 -13.46
CA THR A 75 -12.93 -8.47 -13.58
C THR A 75 -13.24 -9.30 -14.84
N PRO A 76 -12.72 -9.01 -16.04
CA PRO A 76 -12.94 -9.83 -17.23
C PRO A 76 -12.47 -11.28 -17.11
N TRP A 77 -11.48 -11.56 -16.26
CA TRP A 77 -10.88 -12.88 -16.07
C TRP A 77 -11.53 -13.68 -14.94
N GLN A 78 -12.55 -13.13 -14.26
CA GLN A 78 -13.33 -13.80 -13.22
C GLN A 78 -12.45 -14.43 -12.11
N ILE A 79 -11.34 -13.78 -11.78
CA ILE A 79 -10.45 -14.25 -10.72
C ILE A 79 -11.17 -14.14 -9.37
N PRO A 80 -11.23 -15.21 -8.57
CA PRO A 80 -11.87 -15.18 -7.26
C PRO A 80 -11.27 -14.08 -6.36
N PRO A 81 -12.08 -13.22 -5.72
CA PRO A 81 -11.57 -12.12 -4.88
C PRO A 81 -10.59 -12.58 -3.80
N LEU A 82 -10.84 -13.76 -3.21
CA LEU A 82 -9.95 -14.35 -2.21
C LEU A 82 -8.52 -14.57 -2.75
N LYS A 83 -8.35 -14.99 -4.01
CA LYS A 83 -7.02 -15.16 -4.61
C LYS A 83 -6.29 -13.83 -4.75
N ILE A 84 -6.99 -12.78 -5.16
CA ILE A 84 -6.43 -11.42 -5.28
C ILE A 84 -6.01 -10.92 -3.89
N CYS A 85 -6.85 -11.11 -2.87
CA CYS A 85 -6.55 -10.70 -1.50
C CYS A 85 -5.32 -11.44 -0.95
N LEU A 86 -5.27 -12.77 -1.08
CA LEU A 86 -4.14 -13.57 -0.62
C LEU A 86 -2.84 -13.22 -1.34
N ALA A 87 -2.91 -12.98 -2.65
CA ALA A 87 -1.74 -12.56 -3.42
C ALA A 87 -1.17 -11.25 -2.89
N TRP A 88 -2.00 -10.21 -2.75
CA TRP A 88 -1.53 -8.90 -2.28
C TRP A 88 -1.14 -8.88 -0.80
N CYS A 89 -1.93 -9.49 0.10
CA CYS A 89 -1.53 -9.63 1.50
C CYS A 89 -0.20 -10.37 1.63
N GLY A 90 0.02 -11.41 0.82
CA GLY A 90 1.27 -12.14 0.78
C GLY A 90 2.43 -11.28 0.28
N THR A 91 2.23 -10.54 -0.83
CA THR A 91 3.24 -9.62 -1.37
C THR A 91 3.61 -8.54 -0.35
N GLU A 92 2.64 -7.86 0.24
CA GLU A 92 2.88 -6.81 1.24
C GLU A 92 3.57 -7.38 2.48
N ALA A 93 3.12 -8.53 2.99
CA ALA A 93 3.76 -9.18 4.15
C ALA A 93 5.21 -9.64 3.84
N LEU A 94 5.49 -10.08 2.61
CA LEU A 94 6.86 -10.41 2.19
C LEU A 94 7.74 -9.17 2.09
N LEU A 95 7.21 -8.07 1.56
CA LEU A 95 7.93 -6.80 1.48
C LEU A 95 8.23 -6.24 2.88
N GLU A 96 7.27 -6.33 3.79
CA GLU A 96 7.42 -5.94 5.19
C GLU A 96 8.47 -6.81 5.90
N SER A 97 8.36 -8.14 5.76
CA SER A 97 9.33 -9.08 6.32
C SER A 97 10.74 -8.88 5.74
N GLY A 98 10.85 -8.41 4.49
CA GLY A 98 12.12 -8.08 3.85
C GLY A 98 12.85 -6.91 4.51
N GLN A 99 12.16 -6.06 5.28
CA GLN A 99 12.77 -4.97 6.06
C GLN A 99 13.34 -5.44 7.41
N ALA A 100 13.06 -6.68 7.83
CA ALA A 100 13.61 -7.22 9.07
C ALA A 100 15.08 -7.61 8.89
N ASP A 101 15.92 -7.31 9.89
CA ASP A 101 17.28 -7.84 9.92
C ASP A 101 17.29 -9.36 10.18
N PRO A 102 18.16 -10.14 9.52
CA PRO A 102 19.22 -9.71 8.60
C PRO A 102 18.80 -9.66 7.11
N PHE A 103 17.50 -9.83 6.79
CA PHE A 103 17.02 -9.89 5.40
C PHE A 103 17.23 -8.58 4.66
N ALA A 104 16.97 -7.45 5.31
CA ALA A 104 17.15 -6.11 4.73
C ALA A 104 18.57 -5.92 4.17
N THR A 105 19.59 -6.17 5.00
CA THR A 105 21.00 -6.07 4.62
C THR A 105 21.32 -6.98 3.43
N ARG A 106 20.87 -8.25 3.49
CA ARG A 106 21.14 -9.22 2.43
C ARG A 106 20.46 -8.88 1.11
N ILE A 107 19.24 -8.35 1.15
CA ILE A 107 18.51 -7.92 -0.04
C ILE A 107 19.27 -6.75 -0.69
N VAL A 108 19.65 -5.74 0.10
CA VAL A 108 20.40 -4.57 -0.38
C VAL A 108 21.71 -4.99 -1.06
N ASP A 109 22.47 -5.93 -0.47
CA ASP A 109 23.71 -6.46 -1.05
C ASP A 109 23.51 -7.19 -2.38
N MET A 110 22.31 -7.75 -2.60
CA MET A 110 21.96 -8.48 -3.82
C MET A 110 21.34 -7.58 -4.91
N LEU A 111 20.99 -6.33 -4.60
CA LEU A 111 20.36 -5.43 -5.56
C LEU A 111 21.36 -5.07 -6.68
N PRO A 112 20.99 -5.28 -7.96
CA PRO A 112 21.82 -4.86 -9.07
C PRO A 112 22.08 -3.35 -9.08
N ALA A 113 23.33 -2.94 -9.34
CA ALA A 113 23.71 -1.52 -9.36
C ALA A 113 22.89 -0.68 -10.35
N TRP A 114 22.45 -1.26 -11.48
CA TRP A 114 21.65 -0.56 -12.48
C TRP A 114 20.29 -0.06 -11.96
N LEU A 115 19.78 -0.61 -10.85
CA LEU A 115 18.55 -0.10 -10.22
C LEU A 115 18.69 1.37 -9.78
N ALA A 116 19.90 1.78 -9.39
CA ALA A 116 20.20 3.16 -9.00
C ALA A 116 20.11 4.13 -10.18
N ASP A 117 20.28 3.65 -11.41
CA ASP A 117 20.22 4.46 -12.63
C ASP A 117 18.78 4.66 -13.13
N TRP A 118 17.81 3.94 -12.57
CA TRP A 118 16.41 4.02 -13.00
C TRP A 118 15.59 4.94 -12.08
N PRO A 119 14.97 6.01 -12.61
CA PRO A 119 14.34 7.08 -11.82
C PRO A 119 13.11 6.66 -10.99
N ILE A 120 12.65 5.42 -11.12
CA ILE A 120 11.55 4.85 -10.33
C ILE A 120 12.08 3.83 -9.31
N LEU A 121 13.19 3.15 -9.63
CA LEU A 121 13.67 2.00 -8.87
C LEU A 121 14.86 2.34 -7.95
N GLN A 122 15.45 3.52 -8.10
CA GLN A 122 16.57 3.98 -7.27
C GLN A 122 16.25 4.06 -5.77
N ASN A 123 14.97 4.02 -5.40
CA ASN A 123 14.43 4.08 -4.04
C ASN A 123 14.20 2.69 -3.45
N VAL A 124 14.33 1.61 -4.23
CA VAL A 124 14.23 0.23 -3.75
C VAL A 124 15.27 -0.07 -2.65
N PRO A 125 16.57 0.29 -2.80
CA PRO A 125 17.52 0.13 -1.69
C PRO A 125 17.10 0.93 -0.44
N GLY A 126 16.59 2.15 -0.64
CA GLY A 126 16.09 3.01 0.44
C GLY A 126 14.91 2.40 1.19
N TYR A 127 14.01 1.70 0.49
CA TYR A 127 12.88 0.98 1.08
C TYR A 127 13.35 -0.07 2.08
N PHE A 128 14.33 -0.91 1.73
CA PHE A 128 14.83 -1.95 2.62
C PHE A 128 15.79 -1.45 3.70
N SER A 129 16.61 -0.43 3.40
CA SER A 129 17.62 0.07 4.35
C SER A 129 17.09 1.08 5.37
N ARG A 130 16.02 1.82 5.05
CA ARG A 130 15.38 2.78 5.96
C ARG A 130 14.05 2.29 6.52
N GLY A 131 13.45 1.27 5.88
CA GLY A 131 12.29 0.58 6.39
C GLY A 131 12.59 -0.12 7.72
N ALA A 132 11.56 -0.32 8.52
CA ALA A 132 11.66 -1.02 9.79
C ALA A 132 10.47 -1.96 9.90
N PHE A 133 10.76 -3.24 10.11
CA PHE A 133 9.74 -4.25 10.33
C PHE A 133 8.87 -3.92 11.55
N ASP A 134 7.56 -3.86 11.35
CA ASP A 134 6.55 -3.67 12.40
C ASP A 134 5.44 -4.74 12.34
N LEU A 135 5.18 -5.39 13.47
CA LEU A 135 4.06 -6.34 13.59
C LEU A 135 2.70 -5.65 13.42
N ALA A 136 2.60 -4.37 13.75
CA ALA A 136 1.40 -3.58 13.51
C ALA A 136 1.12 -3.43 12.01
N ASP A 137 2.16 -3.41 11.17
CA ASP A 137 2.02 -3.32 9.72
C ASP A 137 1.50 -4.64 9.14
N LEU A 138 1.98 -5.79 9.64
CA LEU A 138 1.39 -7.08 9.28
C LEU A 138 -0.10 -7.19 9.66
N ALA A 139 -0.47 -6.69 10.84
CA ALA A 139 -1.86 -6.63 11.25
C ALA A 139 -2.68 -5.68 10.35
N ALA A 140 -2.13 -4.52 10.00
CA ALA A 140 -2.73 -3.54 9.11
C ALA A 140 -2.93 -4.10 7.69
N ILE A 141 -1.98 -4.86 7.16
CA ILE A 141 -2.07 -5.59 5.89
C ILE A 141 -3.23 -6.61 5.95
N GLY A 142 -3.31 -7.40 7.03
CA GLY A 142 -4.40 -8.35 7.23
C GLY A 142 -5.77 -7.67 7.26
N LEU A 143 -5.89 -6.57 8.02
CA LEU A 143 -7.11 -5.77 8.10
C LEU A 143 -7.48 -5.13 6.74
N GLY A 144 -6.49 -4.62 6.00
CA GLY A 144 -6.67 -4.07 4.65
C GLY A 144 -7.21 -5.11 3.68
N GLY A 145 -6.67 -6.34 3.74
CA GLY A 145 -7.14 -7.47 2.94
C GLY A 145 -8.59 -7.86 3.25
N VAL A 146 -8.94 -7.97 4.54
CA VAL A 146 -10.32 -8.28 4.96
C VAL A 146 -11.29 -7.16 4.53
N ALA A 147 -10.92 -5.90 4.75
CA ALA A 147 -11.74 -4.75 4.35
C ALA A 147 -11.95 -4.71 2.83
N ALA A 148 -10.91 -4.98 2.04
CA ALA A 148 -11.01 -5.02 0.58
C ALA A 148 -11.88 -6.18 0.10
N TRP A 149 -11.72 -7.38 0.69
CA TRP A 149 -12.58 -8.52 0.40
C TRP A 149 -14.06 -8.21 0.66
N CYS A 150 -14.38 -7.66 1.83
CA CYS A 150 -15.73 -7.22 2.17
C CYS A 150 -16.26 -6.21 1.15
N THR A 151 -15.45 -5.22 0.77
CA THR A 151 -15.83 -4.19 -0.22
C THR A 151 -16.13 -4.82 -1.58
N ILE A 152 -15.32 -5.77 -2.05
CA ILE A 152 -15.56 -6.47 -3.32
C ILE A 152 -16.86 -7.28 -3.25
N VAL A 153 -17.09 -8.03 -2.18
CA VAL A 153 -18.31 -8.84 -2.01
C VAL A 153 -19.55 -7.96 -1.98
N LEU A 154 -19.52 -6.86 -1.23
CA LEU A 154 -20.64 -5.91 -1.12
C LEU A 154 -20.92 -5.20 -2.45
N THR A 155 -19.88 -4.72 -3.14
CA THR A 155 -20.07 -4.00 -4.42
C THR A 155 -20.54 -4.94 -5.52
N ASN A 156 -20.07 -6.19 -5.53
CA ASN A 156 -20.53 -7.20 -6.48
C ASN A 156 -21.97 -7.63 -6.22
N SER A 157 -22.40 -7.77 -4.96
CA SER A 157 -23.77 -8.16 -4.63
C SER A 157 -24.79 -7.08 -5.01
N ILE A 158 -24.42 -5.79 -4.90
CA ILE A 158 -25.28 -4.68 -5.30
C ILE A 158 -25.59 -4.72 -6.79
N GLY A 159 -24.60 -4.86 -7.68
CA GLY A 159 -24.87 -4.85 -9.12
C GLY A 159 -25.19 -6.22 -9.74
N VAL A 160 -25.47 -7.25 -8.94
CA VAL A 160 -26.16 -8.48 -9.41
C VAL A 160 -27.68 -8.35 -9.29
N ASN A 161 -28.17 -7.42 -8.46
CA ASN A 161 -29.60 -7.17 -8.26
C ASN A 161 -30.19 -6.09 -9.19
N ASP A 162 -29.37 -5.54 -10.11
CA ASP A 162 -29.75 -4.60 -11.17
C ASP A 162 -29.76 -5.31 -12.54
#